data_AF-A0A369KZ60-F1
#
_entry.id   AF-A0A369KZ60-F1
#
_cell.length_a   1.000
_cell.length_b   1.000
_cell.length_c   1.000
_cell.angle_alpha   90.00
_cell.angle_beta   90.00
_cell.angle_gamma   90.00
#
_symmetry.space_group_name_H-M   'P 1'
#
loop_
_entity.id
_entity.type
_entity.pdbx_description
1 polymer ?
#
loop_
_entity_poly.entity_id
_entity_poly.type
_entity_poly.pdbx_seq_one_letter_code
_entity_poly.pdbx_strand_id
1 'polypeptide(L)'
;MKKQRGAALVVVLAMLTMSLMLGLSGMQASLIDERLAGNYKASAEAQMNAELGASEFMAWLQSEGWPTTSSEKKSWDGHAALAAAGIRYEIIEPVDWDSVADSVGVRVKGLAGQDARAFIDAVFNRVPPSLINANGAYTCYGTNCSVSTGSGQSSSSINGYDHVVGDAGCSIKGKNTPELNPNGQDKAGLIILDGVYSEGGAGDNIDGDPPVVSSTSSYEDLAYTGGVSVDEAEAELDKFIDDLLSSGKVSMNPGQVSGLSNIAYAGVDNTIEINSDSGGIIILEGGTLEFKQGNTCFAGLVIARQGIDGSDAQVIVPPSIDGQGTTAIVGAVVGKSMEYTGSGTPSVYYSSMALDKFAGGSIGDSVSISMWQND
;
A
#
# COMPACT_ATOMS: atom_id res chain seq x y z
N MET A 1 43.27 -81.91 -45.23
CA MET A 1 42.95 -80.50 -44.91
C MET A 1 41.50 -80.34 -44.42
N LYS A 2 41.08 -80.93 -43.28
CA LYS A 2 39.67 -80.91 -42.82
C LYS A 2 39.42 -80.39 -41.38
N LYS A 3 40.44 -79.95 -40.64
CA LYS A 3 40.30 -79.53 -39.22
C LYS A 3 40.11 -78.03 -38.96
N GLN A 4 40.17 -77.16 -39.97
CA GLN A 4 40.07 -75.69 -39.78
C GLN A 4 38.65 -75.11 -39.89
N ARG A 5 37.65 -75.89 -40.35
CA ARG A 5 36.27 -75.38 -40.51
C ARG A 5 35.52 -75.14 -39.18
N GLY A 6 35.94 -75.76 -38.08
CA GLY A 6 35.30 -75.57 -36.76
C GLY A 6 35.68 -74.26 -36.07
N ALA A 7 36.91 -73.77 -36.27
CA ALA A 7 37.40 -72.55 -35.59
C ALA A 7 36.74 -71.27 -36.12
N ALA A 8 36.44 -71.20 -37.42
CA ALA A 8 35.80 -70.04 -38.04
C ALA A 8 34.38 -69.80 -37.48
N LEU A 9 33.62 -70.86 -37.19
CA LEU A 9 32.28 -70.76 -36.61
C LEU A 9 32.33 -70.11 -35.22
N VAL A 10 33.29 -70.51 -34.39
CA VAL A 10 33.44 -69.99 -33.02
C VAL A 10 33.81 -68.51 -33.03
N VAL A 11 34.69 -68.08 -33.95
CA VAL A 11 35.07 -66.67 -34.09
C VAL A 11 33.89 -65.82 -34.56
N VAL A 12 33.14 -66.28 -35.56
CA VAL A 12 31.95 -65.55 -36.04
C VAL A 12 30.91 -65.46 -34.94
N LEU A 13 30.66 -66.55 -34.20
CA LEU A 13 29.72 -66.53 -33.08
C LEU A 13 30.16 -65.55 -31.99
N ALA A 14 31.46 -65.51 -31.65
CA ALA A 14 32.00 -64.58 -30.67
C ALA A 14 31.88 -63.10 -31.13
N MET A 15 32.12 -62.82 -32.42
CA MET A 15 31.90 -61.47 -32.96
C MET A 15 30.42 -61.08 -32.97
N LEU A 16 29.53 -62.03 -33.27
CA LEU A 16 28.07 -61.80 -33.29
C LEU A 16 27.52 -61.56 -31.88
N THR A 17 28.00 -62.30 -30.87
CA THR A 17 27.61 -62.07 -29.47
C THR A 17 28.14 -60.76 -28.94
N MET A 18 29.38 -60.38 -29.28
CA MET A 18 29.93 -59.05 -28.94
C MET A 18 29.12 -57.92 -29.60
N SER A 19 28.77 -58.05 -30.88
CA SER A 19 27.94 -57.07 -31.59
C SER A 19 26.53 -56.97 -31.01
N LEU A 20 25.93 -58.08 -30.58
CA LEU A 20 24.62 -58.09 -29.94
C LEU A 20 24.66 -57.42 -28.56
N MET A 21 25.71 -57.68 -27.75
CA MET A 21 25.90 -56.99 -26.47
C MET A 21 26.04 -55.48 -26.66
N LEU A 22 26.83 -55.03 -27.64
CA LEU A 22 26.95 -53.61 -27.96
C LEU A 22 25.61 -52.98 -28.39
N GLY A 23 24.82 -53.71 -29.19
CA GLY A 23 23.47 -53.27 -29.58
C GLY A 23 22.50 -53.15 -28.40
N LEU A 24 22.52 -54.12 -27.48
CA LEU A 24 21.69 -54.09 -26.27
C LEU A 24 22.12 -52.98 -25.30
N SER A 25 23.43 -52.76 -25.13
CA SER A 25 23.96 -51.65 -24.32
C SER A 25 23.56 -50.30 -24.89
N GLY A 26 23.53 -50.14 -26.22
CA GLY A 26 23.06 -48.91 -26.87
C GLY A 26 21.57 -48.63 -26.62
N MET A 27 20.71 -49.65 -26.70
CA MET A 27 19.28 -49.49 -26.39
C MET A 27 19.03 -49.16 -24.91
N GLN A 28 19.77 -49.81 -24.00
CA GLN A 28 19.69 -49.51 -22.57
C GLN A 28 20.11 -48.06 -22.26
N ALA A 29 21.18 -47.57 -22.89
CA ALA A 29 21.60 -46.18 -22.76
C ALA A 29 20.50 -45.20 -23.22
N SER A 30 19.89 -45.45 -24.38
CA SER A 30 18.80 -44.60 -24.89
C SER A 30 17.57 -44.56 -23.97
N LEU A 31 17.20 -45.69 -23.36
CA LEU A 31 16.08 -45.75 -22.40
C LEU A 31 16.38 -45.00 -21.10
N ILE A 32 17.64 -44.99 -20.67
CA ILE A 32 18.09 -44.23 -19.50
C ILE A 32 18.01 -42.73 -19.82
N ASP A 33 18.52 -42.30 -20.98
CA ASP A 33 18.51 -40.90 -21.41
C ASP A 33 17.08 -40.36 -21.56
N GLU A 34 16.16 -41.16 -22.12
CA GLU A 34 14.75 -40.78 -22.25
C GLU A 34 14.07 -40.61 -20.88
N ARG A 35 14.33 -41.52 -19.92
CA ARG A 35 13.80 -41.40 -18.56
C ARG A 35 14.38 -40.21 -17.81
N LEU A 36 15.67 -39.94 -17.98
CA LEU A 36 16.31 -38.76 -17.40
C LEU A 36 15.69 -37.49 -17.98
N ALA A 37 15.57 -37.39 -19.31
CA ALA A 37 14.94 -36.24 -19.95
C ALA A 37 13.47 -36.05 -19.52
N GLY A 38 12.71 -37.16 -19.38
CA GLY A 38 11.34 -37.13 -18.87
C GLY A 38 11.25 -36.64 -17.43
N ASN A 39 12.14 -37.11 -16.55
CA ASN A 39 12.20 -36.67 -15.15
C ASN A 39 12.62 -35.20 -15.04
N TYR A 40 13.59 -34.75 -15.83
CA TYR A 40 14.01 -33.34 -15.87
C TYR A 40 12.87 -32.45 -16.35
N LYS A 41 12.16 -32.85 -17.41
CA LYS A 41 11.00 -32.11 -17.91
C LYS A 41 9.91 -32.02 -16.84
N ALA A 42 9.56 -33.13 -16.20
CA ALA A 42 8.53 -33.14 -15.16
C ALA A 42 8.94 -32.31 -13.93
N SER A 43 10.21 -32.34 -13.54
CA SER A 43 10.72 -31.49 -12.46
C SER A 43 10.62 -30.00 -12.80
N ALA A 44 10.98 -29.61 -14.02
CA ALA A 44 10.89 -28.23 -14.48
C ALA A 44 9.42 -27.75 -14.58
N GLU A 45 8.52 -28.60 -15.08
CA GLU A 45 7.08 -28.32 -15.09
C GLU A 45 6.51 -28.17 -13.68
N ALA A 46 6.92 -29.01 -12.73
CA ALA A 46 6.50 -28.89 -11.34
C ALA A 46 7.00 -27.56 -10.74
N GLN A 47 8.22 -27.15 -11.05
CA GLN A 47 8.75 -25.86 -10.60
C GLN A 47 7.95 -24.69 -11.18
N MET A 48 7.74 -24.63 -12.49
CA MET A 48 6.94 -23.57 -13.13
C MET A 48 5.51 -23.49 -12.56
N ASN A 49 4.91 -24.63 -12.23
CA ASN A 49 3.59 -24.66 -11.60
C ASN A 49 3.61 -24.08 -10.19
N ALA A 50 4.68 -24.32 -9.41
CA ALA A 50 4.85 -23.69 -8.10
C ALA A 50 5.03 -22.17 -8.22
N GLU A 51 5.83 -21.71 -9.20
CA GLU A 51 6.06 -20.28 -9.45
C GLU A 51 4.76 -19.56 -9.84
N LEU A 52 3.92 -20.23 -10.63
CA LEU A 52 2.60 -19.72 -11.00
C LEU A 52 1.69 -19.57 -9.78
N GLY A 53 1.63 -20.58 -8.90
CA GLY A 53 0.80 -20.50 -7.69
C GLY A 53 1.21 -19.36 -6.76
N ALA A 54 2.52 -19.12 -6.60
CA ALA A 54 3.02 -17.96 -5.85
C ALA A 54 2.67 -16.63 -6.54
N SER A 55 2.72 -16.58 -7.87
CA SER A 55 2.34 -15.40 -8.65
C SER A 55 0.83 -15.10 -8.57
N GLU A 56 -0.02 -16.12 -8.55
CA GLU A 56 -1.46 -15.96 -8.37
C GLU A 56 -1.81 -15.49 -6.95
N PHE A 57 -1.10 -15.98 -5.93
CA PHE A 57 -1.24 -15.47 -4.57
C PHE A 57 -0.85 -13.98 -4.49
N MET A 58 0.25 -13.58 -5.14
CA MET A 58 0.63 -12.16 -5.23
C MET A 58 -0.43 -11.32 -5.95
N ALA A 59 -0.97 -11.81 -7.07
CA ALA A 59 -2.02 -11.11 -7.81
C ALA A 59 -3.30 -10.94 -6.97
N TRP A 60 -3.66 -11.96 -6.18
CA TRP A 60 -4.76 -11.88 -5.23
C TRP A 60 -4.51 -10.84 -4.12
N LEU A 61 -3.30 -10.81 -3.52
CA LEU A 61 -2.94 -9.78 -2.55
C LEU A 61 -3.05 -8.37 -3.15
N GLN A 62 -2.65 -8.20 -4.41
CA GLN A 62 -2.75 -6.91 -5.11
C GLN A 62 -4.20 -6.49 -5.37
N SER A 63 -5.09 -7.44 -5.71
CA SER A 63 -6.49 -7.15 -6.01
C SER A 63 -7.32 -6.88 -4.76
N GLU A 64 -7.22 -7.73 -3.73
CA GLU A 64 -8.00 -7.60 -2.50
C GLU A 64 -7.39 -6.60 -1.51
N GLY A 65 -6.08 -6.33 -1.62
CA GLY A 65 -5.33 -5.55 -0.63
C GLY A 65 -4.80 -6.41 0.52
N TRP A 66 -4.05 -5.79 1.43
CA TRP A 66 -3.49 -6.51 2.57
C TRP A 66 -4.59 -6.87 3.59
N PRO A 67 -4.84 -8.16 3.85
CA PRO A 67 -5.95 -8.57 4.70
C PRO A 67 -5.67 -8.24 6.17
N THR A 68 -6.56 -7.46 6.79
CA THR A 68 -6.40 -6.98 8.17
C THR A 68 -7.16 -7.86 9.17
N THR A 69 -8.19 -8.57 8.71
CA THR A 69 -9.04 -9.42 9.54
C THR A 69 -8.78 -10.92 9.33
N SER A 70 -9.06 -11.72 10.35
CA SER A 70 -8.95 -13.19 10.27
C SER A 70 -9.90 -13.81 9.23
N SER A 71 -10.99 -13.13 8.87
CA SER A 71 -11.91 -13.53 7.81
C SER A 71 -11.33 -13.29 6.42
N GLU A 72 -10.71 -12.13 6.19
CA GLU A 72 -10.06 -11.80 4.91
C GLU A 72 -8.84 -12.70 4.67
N LYS A 73 -8.05 -12.99 5.71
CA LYS A 73 -6.93 -13.93 5.63
C LYS A 73 -7.35 -15.35 5.22
N LYS A 74 -8.62 -15.71 5.41
CA LYS A 74 -9.21 -17.01 5.01
C LYS A 74 -10.03 -16.92 3.72
N SER A 75 -10.16 -15.73 3.14
CA SER A 75 -10.95 -15.51 1.92
C SER A 75 -10.23 -15.99 0.66
N TRP A 76 -8.91 -16.17 0.73
CA TRP A 76 -8.17 -16.84 -0.32
C TRP A 76 -8.56 -18.32 -0.35
N ASP A 77 -9.42 -18.70 -1.29
CA ASP A 77 -9.88 -20.07 -1.45
C ASP A 77 -8.92 -20.93 -2.28
N GLY A 78 -7.90 -20.31 -2.87
CA GLY A 78 -6.72 -20.92 -3.47
C GLY A 78 -6.94 -21.95 -4.57
N HIS A 79 -8.16 -22.10 -5.06
CA HIS A 79 -8.51 -23.28 -5.84
C HIS A 79 -9.53 -22.92 -6.90
N ALA A 80 -9.16 -23.07 -8.18
CA ALA A 80 -9.92 -23.93 -9.11
C ALA A 80 -9.58 -23.72 -10.60
N ALA A 81 -9.03 -22.57 -11.01
CA ALA A 81 -9.15 -22.18 -12.41
C ALA A 81 -8.25 -22.97 -13.40
N LEU A 82 -7.12 -23.52 -12.96
CA LEU A 82 -6.09 -24.03 -13.88
C LEU A 82 -5.97 -25.55 -14.00
N ALA A 83 -6.74 -26.32 -13.21
CA ALA A 83 -6.77 -27.78 -13.33
C ALA A 83 -7.17 -28.26 -14.75
N ALA A 84 -7.90 -27.42 -15.50
CA ALA A 84 -8.29 -27.68 -16.88
C ALA A 84 -7.12 -27.65 -17.89
N ALA A 85 -5.99 -27.02 -17.55
CA ALA A 85 -4.80 -26.90 -18.42
C ALA A 85 -3.69 -27.92 -18.10
N GLY A 86 -3.93 -28.85 -17.16
CA GLY A 86 -2.90 -29.76 -16.67
C GLY A 86 -1.89 -29.11 -15.71
N ILE A 87 -2.06 -27.82 -15.42
CA ILE A 87 -1.32 -27.07 -14.43
C ILE A 87 -1.92 -27.38 -13.05
N ARG A 88 -1.07 -27.83 -12.13
CA ARG A 88 -1.48 -28.17 -10.77
C ARG A 88 -0.47 -27.59 -9.80
N TYR A 89 -0.93 -26.72 -8.93
CA TYR A 89 -0.21 -26.30 -7.74
C TYR A 89 -1.15 -26.40 -6.53
N GLU A 90 -0.58 -26.43 -5.34
CA GLU A 90 -1.27 -26.54 -4.06
C GLU A 90 -0.52 -25.64 -3.07
N ILE A 91 -1.18 -24.64 -2.47
CA ILE A 91 -0.56 -23.92 -1.36
C ILE A 91 -0.71 -24.75 -0.10
N ILE A 92 0.39 -24.96 0.59
CA ILE A 92 0.44 -25.75 1.82
C ILE A 92 0.04 -24.83 2.97
N GLU A 93 -1.14 -25.08 3.53
CA GLU A 93 -1.60 -24.40 4.73
C GLU A 93 -0.83 -24.84 5.99
N PRO A 94 -0.72 -23.97 7.02
CA PRO A 94 -1.24 -22.60 7.06
C PRO A 94 -0.33 -21.58 6.34
N VAL A 95 -0.96 -20.55 5.77
CA VAL A 95 -0.26 -19.31 5.39
C VAL A 95 0.21 -18.62 6.68
N ASP A 96 1.50 -18.33 6.78
CA ASP A 96 2.10 -17.74 7.98
C ASP A 96 2.04 -16.22 7.90
N TRP A 97 1.08 -15.63 8.61
CA TRP A 97 0.89 -14.19 8.65
C TRP A 97 1.63 -13.61 9.86
N ASP A 98 2.75 -12.94 9.61
CA ASP A 98 3.47 -12.19 10.64
C ASP A 98 2.91 -10.77 10.71
N SER A 99 2.06 -10.50 11.72
CA SER A 99 1.49 -9.17 11.97
C SER A 99 2.50 -8.17 12.52
N VAL A 100 3.66 -8.62 13.01
CA VAL A 100 4.71 -7.74 13.55
C VAL A 100 5.65 -7.30 12.42
N ALA A 101 5.97 -8.22 11.51
CA ALA A 101 6.86 -7.94 10.38
C ALA A 101 6.11 -7.48 9.11
N ASP A 102 4.78 -7.35 9.17
CA ASP A 102 3.94 -6.98 8.01
C ASP A 102 4.27 -7.86 6.79
N SER A 103 4.42 -9.16 7.04
CA SER A 103 4.84 -10.14 6.04
C SER A 103 3.96 -11.38 6.06
N VAL A 104 3.91 -12.07 4.93
CA VAL A 104 3.20 -13.32 4.78
C VAL A 104 4.05 -14.34 4.06
N GLY A 105 4.30 -15.47 4.73
CA GLY A 105 4.97 -16.63 4.18
C GLY A 105 3.96 -17.60 3.57
N VAL A 106 4.14 -17.96 2.30
CA VAL A 106 3.41 -19.04 1.65
C VAL A 106 4.37 -20.10 1.13
N ARG A 107 3.99 -21.35 1.30
CA ARG A 107 4.66 -22.50 0.69
C ARG A 107 3.79 -23.04 -0.43
N VAL A 108 4.27 -22.98 -1.65
CA VAL A 108 3.56 -23.43 -2.85
C VAL A 108 4.18 -24.72 -3.36
N LYS A 109 3.36 -25.74 -3.56
CA LYS A 109 3.75 -27.04 -4.11
C LYS A 109 3.25 -27.14 -5.54
N GLY A 110 4.15 -27.14 -6.50
CA GLY A 110 3.84 -27.41 -7.90
C GLY A 110 3.90 -28.90 -8.21
N LEU A 111 3.00 -29.36 -9.08
CA LEU A 111 2.82 -30.77 -9.44
C LEU A 111 2.92 -30.93 -10.96
N ALA A 112 3.66 -31.93 -11.42
CA ALA A 112 3.69 -32.32 -12.82
C ALA A 112 3.65 -33.84 -12.99
N GLY A 113 2.90 -34.31 -13.98
CA GLY A 113 2.67 -35.75 -14.17
C GLY A 113 1.96 -36.39 -12.96
N GLN A 114 2.44 -37.56 -12.53
CA GLN A 114 1.91 -38.27 -11.35
C GLN A 114 2.74 -38.04 -10.08
N ASP A 115 4.06 -37.87 -10.21
CA ASP A 115 4.96 -37.93 -9.05
C ASP A 115 5.94 -36.74 -8.94
N ALA A 116 6.10 -35.93 -9.98
CA ALA A 116 7.02 -34.80 -9.92
C ALA A 116 6.40 -33.68 -9.09
N ARG A 117 7.16 -33.21 -8.10
CA ARG A 117 6.77 -32.15 -7.18
C ARG A 117 7.94 -31.21 -6.98
N ALA A 118 7.63 -29.92 -6.89
CA ALA A 118 8.57 -28.88 -6.52
C ALA A 118 7.90 -28.00 -5.45
N PHE A 119 8.71 -27.43 -4.56
CA PHE A 119 8.22 -26.52 -3.54
C PHE A 119 8.90 -25.17 -3.68
N ILE A 120 8.12 -24.12 -3.45
CA ILE A 120 8.59 -22.75 -3.41
C ILE A 120 8.12 -22.14 -2.11
N ASP A 121 9.05 -21.60 -1.34
CA ASP A 121 8.76 -20.71 -0.24
C ASP A 121 8.88 -19.27 -0.72
N ALA A 122 7.75 -18.56 -0.69
CA ALA A 122 7.67 -17.15 -1.02
C ALA A 122 7.29 -16.37 0.24
N VAL A 123 8.09 -15.35 0.56
CA VAL A 123 7.75 -14.38 1.61
C VAL A 123 7.39 -13.07 0.93
N PHE A 124 6.16 -12.64 1.16
CA PHE A 124 5.63 -11.39 0.67
C PHE A 124 5.63 -10.38 1.80
N ASN A 125 6.29 -9.25 1.59
CA ASN A 125 6.22 -8.13 2.52
C ASN A 125 5.18 -7.15 2.01
N ARG A 126 4.33 -6.70 2.93
CA ARG A 126 3.59 -5.46 2.77
C ARG A 126 4.62 -4.34 2.75
N VAL A 127 4.76 -3.72 1.60
CA VAL A 127 5.40 -2.42 1.53
C VAL A 127 4.23 -1.45 1.65
N PRO A 128 3.99 -0.86 2.83
CA PRO A 128 3.03 0.23 2.91
C PRO A 128 3.41 1.21 1.80
N PRO A 129 2.44 1.89 1.18
CA PRO A 129 2.79 3.04 0.35
C PRO A 129 3.82 3.83 1.14
N SER A 130 4.84 4.37 0.48
CA SER A 130 5.53 5.51 1.04
C SER A 130 4.46 6.59 1.18
N LEU A 131 3.67 6.50 2.25
CA LEU A 131 2.73 7.52 2.67
C LEU A 131 3.60 8.75 2.68
N ILE A 132 3.13 9.77 1.96
CA ILE A 132 3.78 11.08 1.98
C ILE A 132 4.15 11.33 3.44
N ASN A 133 5.45 11.41 3.73
CA ASN A 133 5.92 11.53 5.10
C ASN A 133 5.29 12.81 5.64
N ALA A 134 4.21 12.65 6.40
CA ALA A 134 3.48 13.76 6.97
C ALA A 134 4.38 14.35 8.05
N ASN A 135 5.21 15.29 7.62
CA ASN A 135 6.21 15.93 8.46
C ASN A 135 5.57 16.92 9.45
N GLY A 136 4.28 17.20 9.28
CA GLY A 136 3.47 17.94 10.25
C GLY A 136 2.00 17.55 10.24
N ALA A 137 1.25 18.04 11.24
CA ALA A 137 -0.20 17.87 11.32
C ALA A 137 -0.91 18.51 10.12
N TYR A 138 -0.45 19.70 9.74
CA TYR A 138 -0.86 20.41 8.53
C TYR A 138 0.36 20.82 7.70
N THR A 139 0.44 20.34 6.46
CA THR A 139 1.53 20.63 5.53
C THR A 139 0.96 21.18 4.23
N CYS A 140 1.36 22.39 3.85
CA CYS A 140 0.97 23.01 2.59
C CYS A 140 2.19 23.50 1.81
N TYR A 141 2.30 23.00 0.57
CA TYR A 141 3.33 23.35 -0.40
C TYR A 141 2.79 24.28 -1.49
N GLY A 142 3.69 24.84 -2.31
CA GLY A 142 3.34 25.76 -3.39
C GLY A 142 2.95 27.17 -2.91
N THR A 143 2.46 27.96 -3.88
CA THR A 143 2.01 29.35 -3.66
C THR A 143 0.51 29.35 -3.31
N ASN A 144 0.03 30.31 -2.52
CA ASN A 144 -1.38 30.41 -2.08
C ASN A 144 -1.80 29.40 -0.99
N CYS A 145 -0.89 28.97 -0.13
CA CYS A 145 -1.27 28.31 1.10
C CYS A 145 -1.90 29.34 2.06
N SER A 146 -3.10 29.06 2.56
CA SER A 146 -3.71 29.88 3.60
C SER A 146 -4.32 29.05 4.71
N VAL A 147 -4.05 29.44 5.95
CA VAL A 147 -4.56 28.75 7.14
C VAL A 147 -5.14 29.79 8.10
N SER A 148 -6.42 29.70 8.38
CA SER A 148 -7.08 30.52 9.40
C SER A 148 -7.72 29.61 10.43
N THR A 149 -7.10 29.49 11.60
CA THR A 149 -7.76 28.87 12.75
C THR A 149 -8.90 29.82 13.16
N GLY A 150 -10.15 29.35 13.08
CA GLY A 150 -11.33 30.22 13.14
C GLY A 150 -11.44 31.10 14.40
N SER A 151 -12.33 32.08 14.41
CA SER A 151 -12.45 33.07 15.51
C SER A 151 -13.26 32.58 16.73
N GLY A 152 -13.42 31.28 16.91
CA GLY A 152 -14.27 30.73 17.97
C GLY A 152 -13.72 30.94 19.39
N GLN A 153 -14.58 30.74 20.40
CA GLN A 153 -14.27 30.96 21.82
C GLN A 153 -13.53 29.78 22.48
N SER A 154 -13.35 28.68 21.76
CA SER A 154 -12.54 27.52 22.19
C SER A 154 -11.18 27.57 21.48
N SER A 155 -10.19 26.86 22.02
CA SER A 155 -8.90 26.71 21.36
C SER A 155 -9.08 25.88 20.09
N SER A 156 -9.02 26.51 18.91
CA SER A 156 -8.65 25.83 17.68
C SER A 156 -7.17 25.51 17.75
N SER A 157 -6.76 24.31 17.40
CA SER A 157 -5.34 23.94 17.44
C SER A 157 -4.94 23.14 16.22
N ILE A 158 -3.84 23.53 15.59
CA ILE A 158 -3.06 22.66 14.72
C ILE A 158 -1.94 22.08 15.59
N ASN A 159 -2.00 20.79 15.88
CA ASN A 159 -1.15 20.15 16.89
C ASN A 159 -0.39 18.99 16.27
N GLY A 160 0.93 19.10 16.22
CA GLY A 160 1.88 18.12 15.70
C GLY A 160 2.28 17.01 16.67
N TYR A 161 1.86 17.06 17.94
CA TYR A 161 2.08 15.94 18.87
C TYR A 161 1.31 14.71 18.40
N ASP A 162 1.90 13.53 18.56
CA ASP A 162 1.23 12.31 18.12
C ASP A 162 0.09 11.93 19.08
N HIS A 163 -1.11 11.75 18.53
CA HIS A 163 -2.31 11.42 19.28
C HIS A 163 -2.82 10.01 18.99
N VAL A 164 -3.47 9.38 19.99
CA VAL A 164 -4.14 8.08 19.79
C VAL A 164 -5.53 8.26 19.19
N VAL A 165 -5.96 7.30 18.37
CA VAL A 165 -7.33 7.22 17.85
C VAL A 165 -8.01 5.94 18.32
N GLY A 166 -9.20 6.07 18.90
CA GLY A 166 -9.99 4.93 19.37
C GLY A 166 -10.56 4.07 18.24
N ASP A 167 -11.17 2.95 18.62
CA ASP A 167 -11.73 1.99 17.65
C ASP A 167 -12.89 2.54 16.83
N ALA A 168 -13.69 3.42 17.42
CA ALA A 168 -14.82 4.09 16.78
C ALA A 168 -14.43 5.37 16.00
N GLY A 169 -13.13 5.65 15.82
CA GLY A 169 -12.63 6.91 15.26
C GLY A 169 -12.27 7.92 16.35
N CYS A 170 -12.20 9.20 15.98
CA CYS A 170 -11.79 10.26 16.89
C CYS A 170 -12.97 10.78 17.73
N SER A 171 -12.89 10.63 19.06
CA SER A 171 -13.94 11.01 20.01
C SER A 171 -13.80 12.47 20.49
N ILE A 172 -13.48 13.39 19.59
CA ILE A 172 -13.32 14.81 19.94
C ILE A 172 -14.71 15.43 20.05
N LYS A 173 -15.06 15.90 21.25
CA LYS A 173 -16.28 16.68 21.50
C LYS A 173 -15.95 17.93 22.29
N GLY A 174 -16.21 19.10 21.73
CA GLY A 174 -15.91 20.37 22.40
C GLY A 174 -14.41 20.58 22.60
N LYS A 175 -14.00 21.01 23.80
CA LYS A 175 -12.60 21.36 24.13
C LYS A 175 -11.66 20.17 24.36
N ASN A 176 -12.09 18.96 24.03
CA ASN A 176 -11.35 17.75 24.35
C ASN A 176 -10.30 17.46 23.28
N THR A 177 -9.04 17.72 23.58
CA THR A 177 -7.89 17.23 22.81
C THR A 177 -7.80 15.70 22.93
N PRO A 178 -7.51 14.96 21.85
CA PRO A 178 -7.20 13.53 21.95
C PRO A 178 -6.04 13.24 22.92
N GLU A 179 -6.02 12.03 23.48
CA GLU A 179 -4.89 11.61 24.30
C GLU A 179 -3.61 11.51 23.45
N LEU A 180 -2.47 11.82 24.05
CA LEU A 180 -1.17 11.68 23.40
C LEU A 180 -0.78 10.21 23.27
N ASN A 181 -0.15 9.85 22.17
CA ASN A 181 0.47 8.57 21.95
C ASN A 181 1.85 8.54 22.62
N PRO A 182 2.04 7.82 23.73
CA PRO A 182 3.31 7.82 24.46
C PRO A 182 4.47 7.17 23.68
N ASN A 183 4.17 6.40 22.64
CA ASN A 183 5.16 5.76 21.77
C ASN A 183 5.26 6.46 20.41
N GLY A 184 4.50 7.54 20.24
CA GLY A 184 4.43 8.30 19.01
C GLY A 184 5.67 9.12 18.74
N GLN A 185 5.85 9.51 17.48
CA GLN A 185 6.82 10.52 17.11
C GLN A 185 6.11 11.81 16.80
N ASP A 186 6.40 12.84 17.59
CA ASP A 186 5.90 14.18 17.36
C ASP A 186 6.43 14.72 16.04
N LYS A 187 5.61 15.57 15.42
CA LYS A 187 5.86 16.21 14.14
C LYS A 187 5.69 17.71 14.26
N ALA A 188 5.93 18.42 13.16
CA ALA A 188 5.65 19.84 13.12
C ALA A 188 4.14 20.09 13.30
N GLY A 189 3.77 21.20 13.92
CA GLY A 189 2.37 21.62 13.94
C GLY A 189 1.92 22.02 12.54
N LEU A 190 2.51 23.10 12.06
CA LEU A 190 2.21 23.71 10.76
C LEU A 190 3.47 23.80 9.89
N ILE A 191 3.40 23.27 8.67
CA ILE A 191 4.40 23.48 7.63
C ILE A 191 3.75 24.31 6.51
N ILE A 192 4.21 25.54 6.32
CA ILE A 192 3.69 26.49 5.32
C ILE A 192 4.83 27.34 4.76
N LEU A 193 5.43 26.90 3.65
CA LEU A 193 6.68 27.49 3.14
C LEU A 193 6.46 28.83 2.43
N ASP A 194 5.37 28.93 1.67
CA ASP A 194 4.96 30.15 0.97
C ASP A 194 3.44 30.35 1.13
N GLY A 195 3.06 31.03 2.20
CA GLY A 195 1.66 31.23 2.54
C GLY A 195 1.43 32.16 3.70
N VAL A 196 0.16 32.35 4.03
CA VAL A 196 -0.28 33.17 5.14
C VAL A 196 -1.01 32.29 6.13
N TYR A 197 -0.65 32.40 7.40
CA TYR A 197 -1.44 31.80 8.46
C TYR A 197 -1.89 32.89 9.44
N SER A 198 -3.10 32.74 9.96
CA SER A 198 -3.64 33.59 11.00
C SER A 198 -4.18 32.73 12.13
N GLU A 199 -3.67 33.02 13.31
CA GLU A 199 -4.13 32.45 14.55
C GLU A 199 -5.35 33.25 15.05
N GLY A 200 -6.53 32.66 14.92
CA GLY A 200 -7.77 33.18 15.51
C GLY A 200 -8.12 32.44 16.81
N GLY A 201 -8.83 33.12 17.71
CA GLY A 201 -9.38 32.53 18.93
C GLY A 201 -8.58 32.81 20.21
N ALA A 202 -9.06 32.27 21.33
CA ALA A 202 -8.44 32.40 22.65
C ALA A 202 -7.76 31.08 23.05
N GLY A 203 -6.44 30.99 22.88
CA GLY A 203 -5.62 29.81 23.24
C GLY A 203 -4.44 29.63 22.26
N ASP A 204 -3.44 28.84 22.65
CA ASP A 204 -2.31 28.46 21.80
C ASP A 204 -2.83 27.70 20.57
N ASN A 205 -2.58 28.24 19.36
CA ASN A 205 -3.28 27.80 18.15
C ASN A 205 -2.46 26.83 17.28
N ILE A 206 -1.15 26.74 17.52
CA ILE A 206 -0.25 25.86 16.77
C ILE A 206 0.82 25.29 17.70
N ASP A 207 0.82 23.97 17.87
CA ASP A 207 1.75 23.20 18.71
C ASP A 207 2.42 22.10 17.90
N GLY A 208 3.60 21.66 18.33
CA GLY A 208 4.36 20.58 17.69
C GLY A 208 5.85 20.74 17.93
N ASP A 209 6.66 19.85 17.35
CA ASP A 209 8.12 19.91 17.41
C ASP A 209 8.72 19.84 15.98
N PRO A 210 9.03 20.99 15.34
CA PRO A 210 8.77 22.36 15.79
C PRO A 210 7.31 22.81 15.61
N PRO A 211 6.80 23.84 16.31
CA PRO A 211 5.41 24.28 16.13
C PRO A 211 5.09 24.77 14.71
N VAL A 212 5.96 25.59 14.11
CA VAL A 212 5.77 26.15 12.76
C VAL A 212 7.07 26.03 11.96
N VAL A 213 6.94 25.58 10.70
CA VAL A 213 7.99 25.59 9.68
C VAL A 213 7.53 26.45 8.52
N SER A 214 8.13 27.63 8.37
CA SER A 214 7.69 28.63 7.38
C SER A 214 8.76 29.03 6.36
N SER A 215 9.85 28.26 6.27
CA SER A 215 10.90 28.49 5.27
C SER A 215 11.39 27.18 4.69
N THR A 216 11.78 27.20 3.41
CA THR A 216 12.37 26.06 2.70
C THR A 216 13.57 25.49 3.46
N SER A 217 14.47 26.35 3.97
CA SER A 217 15.64 25.90 4.73
C SER A 217 15.25 25.17 6.02
N SER A 218 14.26 25.67 6.76
CA SER A 218 13.80 25.00 7.99
C SER A 218 13.09 23.68 7.70
N TYR A 219 12.42 23.58 6.55
CA TYR A 219 11.84 22.32 6.09
C TYR A 219 12.90 21.31 5.70
N GLU A 220 13.91 21.72 4.95
CA GLU A 220 15.03 20.85 4.56
C GLU A 220 15.80 20.35 5.80
N ASP A 221 16.03 21.22 6.79
CA ASP A 221 16.63 20.84 8.08
C ASP A 221 15.76 19.82 8.85
N LEU A 222 14.43 19.95 8.79
CA LEU A 222 13.49 19.01 9.39
C LEU A 222 13.45 17.67 8.63
N ALA A 223 13.48 17.74 7.30
CA ALA A 223 13.46 16.59 6.39
C ALA A 223 14.82 15.89 6.28
N TYR A 224 15.86 16.38 6.95
CA TYR A 224 17.26 15.96 6.76
C TYR A 224 17.58 14.52 7.21
N THR A 225 16.63 13.81 7.82
CA THR A 225 16.74 12.34 7.97
C THR A 225 16.52 11.59 6.65
N GLY A 226 15.89 12.20 5.64
CA GLY A 226 15.63 11.62 4.32
C GLY A 226 16.25 12.37 3.13
N GLY A 227 16.66 13.64 3.30
CA GLY A 227 17.33 14.42 2.25
C GLY A 227 16.45 14.81 1.07
N VAL A 228 15.14 14.94 1.30
CA VAL A 228 14.14 15.27 0.27
C VAL A 228 13.97 16.79 0.19
N SER A 229 14.19 17.36 -0.98
CA SER A 229 13.92 18.78 -1.27
C SER A 229 12.42 19.06 -1.33
N VAL A 230 12.03 20.33 -1.20
CA VAL A 230 10.61 20.75 -1.30
C VAL A 230 10.01 20.35 -2.65
N ASP A 231 10.75 20.56 -3.75
CA ASP A 231 10.31 20.21 -5.10
C ASP A 231 10.10 18.70 -5.27
N GLU A 232 10.97 17.88 -4.65
CA GLU A 232 10.80 16.43 -4.63
C GLU A 232 9.59 16.01 -3.81
N ALA A 233 9.36 16.61 -2.64
CA ALA A 233 8.17 16.34 -1.83
C ALA A 233 6.87 16.72 -2.55
N GLU A 234 6.86 17.84 -3.28
CA GLU A 234 5.74 18.24 -4.13
C GLU A 234 5.51 17.25 -5.28
N ALA A 235 6.57 16.80 -5.94
CA ALA A 235 6.48 15.82 -7.03
C ALA A 235 6.02 14.44 -6.52
N GLU A 236 6.47 14.02 -5.34
CA GLU A 236 6.03 12.80 -4.67
C GLU A 236 4.55 12.86 -4.30
N LEU A 237 4.08 14.00 -3.80
CA LEU A 237 2.67 14.24 -3.51
C LEU A 237 1.81 14.13 -4.78
N ASP A 238 2.21 14.80 -5.87
CA ASP A 238 1.47 14.75 -7.14
C ASP A 238 1.43 13.32 -7.70
N LYS A 239 2.58 12.63 -7.68
CA LYS A 239 2.67 11.24 -8.10
C LYS A 239 1.81 10.32 -7.23
N PHE A 240 1.80 10.52 -5.90
CA PHE A 240 1.00 9.73 -4.99
C PHE A 240 -0.50 9.88 -5.28
N ILE A 241 -0.97 11.11 -5.55
CA ILE A 241 -2.36 11.36 -5.95
C ILE A 241 -2.67 10.68 -7.30
N ASP A 242 -1.78 10.76 -8.29
CA ASP A 242 -1.98 10.13 -9.60
C ASP A 242 -1.99 8.60 -9.52
N ASP A 243 -1.09 7.99 -8.74
CA ASP A 243 -1.04 6.55 -8.49
C ASP A 243 -2.34 6.09 -7.78
N LEU A 244 -2.84 6.90 -6.84
CA LEU A 244 -4.12 6.66 -6.17
C LEU A 244 -5.30 6.67 -7.14
N LEU A 245 -5.42 7.72 -7.94
CA LEU A 245 -6.53 7.89 -8.89
C LEU A 245 -6.49 6.84 -10.00
N SER A 246 -5.30 6.44 -10.46
CA SER A 246 -5.13 5.43 -11.50
C SER A 246 -5.34 4.00 -11.00
N SER A 247 -5.18 3.74 -9.68
CA SER A 247 -5.40 2.41 -9.09
C SER A 247 -6.84 1.88 -9.21
N GLY A 248 -7.81 2.75 -9.53
CA GLY A 248 -9.23 2.39 -9.60
C GLY A 248 -9.88 2.08 -8.25
N LYS A 249 -9.12 2.18 -7.14
CA LYS A 249 -9.64 2.00 -5.76
C LYS A 249 -10.37 3.24 -5.23
N VAL A 250 -10.20 4.39 -5.90
CA VAL A 250 -10.88 5.63 -5.55
C VAL A 250 -12.31 5.55 -6.07
N SER A 251 -13.26 5.29 -5.18
CA SER A 251 -14.68 5.49 -5.49
C SER A 251 -14.93 6.99 -5.58
N MET A 252 -15.19 7.51 -6.79
CA MET A 252 -15.73 8.86 -6.96
C MET A 252 -17.10 8.94 -6.29
N ASN A 253 -17.13 9.32 -5.01
CA ASN A 253 -18.35 9.61 -4.28
C ASN A 253 -18.39 11.11 -3.97
N PRO A 254 -18.81 11.96 -4.93
CA PRO A 254 -19.22 13.31 -4.58
C PRO A 254 -20.41 13.21 -3.63
N GLY A 255 -20.22 13.65 -2.37
CA GLY A 255 -21.28 13.60 -1.35
C GLY A 255 -20.79 13.28 0.06
N GLN A 256 -21.65 12.61 0.83
CA GLN A 256 -21.46 12.40 2.26
C GLN A 256 -20.56 11.20 2.52
N VAL A 257 -19.48 11.40 3.28
CA VAL A 257 -18.64 10.30 3.78
C VAL A 257 -19.14 9.91 5.17
N SER A 258 -19.57 8.65 5.31
CA SER A 258 -19.97 8.07 6.58
C SER A 258 -19.27 6.73 6.78
N GLY A 259 -18.81 6.45 8.01
CA GLY A 259 -18.13 5.21 8.36
C GLY A 259 -16.60 5.30 8.35
N LEU A 260 -15.98 4.18 8.70
CA LEU A 260 -14.54 4.02 8.84
C LEU A 260 -14.01 3.24 7.64
N SER A 261 -12.97 3.75 6.96
CA SER A 261 -12.27 3.16 5.80
C SER A 261 -12.89 3.44 4.42
N ASN A 262 -13.02 4.72 4.05
CA ASN A 262 -13.35 5.11 2.67
C ASN A 262 -12.26 5.98 2.05
N ILE A 263 -12.00 5.77 0.76
CA ILE A 263 -11.26 6.73 -0.07
C ILE A 263 -12.31 7.61 -0.75
N ALA A 264 -12.31 8.89 -0.44
CA ALA A 264 -13.22 9.87 -1.03
C ALA A 264 -12.44 10.83 -1.92
N TYR A 265 -13.06 11.25 -3.02
CA TYR A 265 -12.48 12.18 -3.98
C TYR A 265 -13.44 13.30 -4.32
N ALA A 266 -12.95 14.54 -4.29
CA ALA A 266 -13.64 15.72 -4.79
C ALA A 266 -12.74 16.47 -5.77
N GLY A 267 -13.13 16.49 -7.04
CA GLY A 267 -12.55 17.40 -8.03
C GLY A 267 -13.14 18.80 -7.91
N VAL A 268 -12.77 19.67 -8.86
CA VAL A 268 -13.32 21.02 -9.01
C VAL A 268 -14.85 21.01 -8.94
N ASP A 269 -15.43 21.99 -8.23
CA ASP A 269 -16.86 22.16 -7.96
C ASP A 269 -17.55 21.04 -7.15
N ASN A 270 -16.83 20.02 -6.71
CA ASN A 270 -17.37 18.98 -5.85
C ASN A 270 -17.07 19.26 -4.37
N THR A 271 -18.01 18.87 -3.51
CA THR A 271 -17.87 18.97 -2.06
C THR A 271 -18.01 17.59 -1.42
N ILE A 272 -17.07 17.25 -0.56
CA ILE A 272 -17.20 16.13 0.39
C ILE A 272 -17.75 16.67 1.69
N GLU A 273 -18.86 16.10 2.15
CA GLU A 273 -19.49 16.49 3.41
C GLU A 273 -19.23 15.46 4.51
N ILE A 274 -18.70 15.92 5.65
CA ILE A 274 -18.56 15.11 6.86
C ILE A 274 -19.71 15.45 7.81
N ASN A 275 -20.62 14.50 7.98
CA ASN A 275 -21.84 14.64 8.79
C ASN A 275 -21.84 13.79 10.07
N SER A 276 -20.89 12.88 10.19
CA SER A 276 -20.70 12.04 11.37
C SER A 276 -19.22 11.73 11.51
N ASP A 277 -18.84 11.15 12.64
CA ASP A 277 -17.48 10.65 12.81
C ASP A 277 -17.18 9.64 11.69
N SER A 278 -16.04 9.83 11.05
CA SER A 278 -15.64 9.07 9.87
C SER A 278 -14.12 8.93 9.82
N GLY A 279 -13.63 8.04 8.96
CA GLY A 279 -12.19 7.91 8.75
C GLY A 279 -11.82 7.28 7.42
N GLY A 280 -10.62 7.57 6.94
CA GLY A 280 -10.15 7.10 5.64
C GLY A 280 -9.15 8.05 5.00
N ILE A 281 -9.16 8.11 3.66
CA ILE A 281 -8.39 9.07 2.89
C ILE A 281 -9.34 9.97 2.11
N ILE A 282 -9.11 11.28 2.19
CA ILE A 282 -9.83 12.28 1.39
C ILE A 282 -8.84 12.88 0.40
N ILE A 283 -9.19 12.89 -0.87
CA ILE A 283 -8.41 13.50 -1.96
C ILE A 283 -9.20 14.68 -2.50
N LEU A 284 -8.61 15.87 -2.47
CA LEU A 284 -9.19 17.10 -3.00
C LEU A 284 -8.36 17.60 -4.18
N GLU A 285 -8.95 17.65 -5.37
CA GLU A 285 -8.32 18.21 -6.58
C GLU A 285 -9.09 19.47 -7.01
N GLY A 286 -8.85 20.57 -6.30
CA GLY A 286 -9.64 21.80 -6.38
C GLY A 286 -11.07 21.69 -5.82
N GLY A 287 -11.39 20.59 -5.15
CA GLY A 287 -12.67 20.38 -4.46
C GLY A 287 -12.70 20.95 -3.04
N THR A 288 -13.87 20.84 -2.39
CA THR A 288 -14.10 21.32 -1.02
C THR A 288 -14.32 20.15 -0.06
N LEU A 289 -13.69 20.17 1.11
CA LEU A 289 -14.07 19.36 2.27
C LEU A 289 -14.85 20.22 3.26
N GLU A 290 -16.11 19.89 3.51
CA GLU A 290 -16.99 20.65 4.40
C GLU A 290 -17.45 19.80 5.59
N PHE A 291 -17.25 20.32 6.80
CA PHE A 291 -17.80 19.73 8.02
C PHE A 291 -19.14 20.42 8.36
N LYS A 292 -20.25 19.78 8.02
CA LYS A 292 -21.61 20.35 8.19
C LYS A 292 -22.09 20.39 9.64
N GLN A 293 -21.57 19.53 10.50
CA GLN A 293 -22.00 19.45 11.90
C GLN A 293 -20.90 19.96 12.83
N GLY A 294 -21.30 20.79 13.79
CA GLY A 294 -20.37 21.50 14.68
C GLY A 294 -19.55 20.65 15.67
N ASN A 295 -19.56 19.31 15.60
CA ASN A 295 -18.79 18.43 16.47
C ASN A 295 -18.37 17.13 15.75
N THR A 296 -18.24 17.15 14.43
CA THR A 296 -17.81 15.96 13.68
C THR A 296 -16.30 15.84 13.64
N CYS A 297 -15.84 14.59 13.66
CA CYS A 297 -14.43 14.29 13.58
C CYS A 297 -14.09 13.38 12.39
N PHE A 298 -12.98 13.66 11.72
CA PHE A 298 -12.44 12.82 10.65
C PHE A 298 -11.09 12.24 11.08
N ALA A 299 -10.94 10.91 11.05
CA ALA A 299 -9.70 10.23 11.38
C ALA A 299 -9.01 9.67 10.12
N GLY A 300 -7.84 10.18 9.77
CA GLY A 300 -7.07 9.68 8.62
C GLY A 300 -6.30 10.77 7.89
N LEU A 301 -6.16 10.60 6.57
CA LEU A 301 -5.30 11.45 5.74
C LEU A 301 -6.15 12.31 4.79
N VAL A 302 -5.95 13.62 4.83
CA VAL A 302 -6.50 14.54 3.84
C VAL A 302 -5.35 14.97 2.92
N ILE A 303 -5.51 14.73 1.63
CA ILE A 303 -4.54 15.07 0.61
C ILE A 303 -5.20 16.04 -0.35
N ALA A 304 -4.50 17.11 -0.71
CA ALA A 304 -5.05 18.02 -1.69
C ALA A 304 -4.03 18.56 -2.68
N ARG A 305 -4.51 18.87 -3.87
CA ARG A 305 -3.78 19.65 -4.87
C ARG A 305 -4.73 20.57 -5.61
N GLN A 306 -4.15 21.54 -6.32
CA GLN A 306 -4.89 22.43 -7.20
C GLN A 306 -5.65 21.62 -8.25
N GLY A 307 -6.91 22.00 -8.48
CA GLY A 307 -7.70 21.49 -9.59
C GLY A 307 -7.60 22.42 -10.80
N ILE A 308 -7.76 21.85 -12.00
CA ILE A 308 -7.87 22.61 -13.24
C ILE A 308 -9.34 22.59 -13.66
N ASP A 309 -9.96 23.78 -13.72
CA ASP A 309 -11.31 23.88 -14.26
C ASP A 309 -11.28 23.56 -15.77
N GLY A 310 -11.93 22.47 -16.17
CA GLY A 310 -11.96 22.01 -17.56
C GLY A 310 -12.64 22.99 -18.53
N SER A 311 -13.35 24.00 -18.03
CA SER A 311 -13.97 25.05 -18.85
C SER A 311 -12.98 26.13 -19.30
N ASP A 312 -11.90 26.34 -18.54
CA ASP A 312 -10.81 27.25 -18.85
C ASP A 312 -9.52 26.72 -18.20
N ALA A 313 -8.66 26.09 -19.01
CA ALA A 313 -7.42 25.44 -18.56
C ALA A 313 -6.38 26.39 -17.91
N GLN A 314 -6.75 27.66 -17.67
CA GLN A 314 -5.96 28.65 -16.94
C GLN A 314 -6.50 28.96 -15.54
N VAL A 315 -7.72 28.52 -15.20
CA VAL A 315 -8.29 28.77 -13.86
C VAL A 315 -7.85 27.66 -12.92
N ILE A 316 -6.89 28.01 -12.07
CA ILE A 316 -6.41 27.18 -10.97
C ILE A 316 -7.39 27.37 -9.80
N VAL A 317 -8.04 26.28 -9.38
CA VAL A 317 -8.95 26.29 -8.23
C VAL A 317 -8.22 25.67 -7.03
N PRO A 318 -7.93 26.44 -5.96
CA PRO A 318 -7.32 25.88 -4.76
C PRO A 318 -8.32 24.97 -4.04
N PRO A 319 -7.89 23.81 -3.54
CA PRO A 319 -8.73 22.98 -2.70
C PRO A 319 -8.99 23.69 -1.37
N SER A 320 -10.21 23.56 -0.85
CA SER A 320 -10.62 24.23 0.39
C SER A 320 -11.08 23.21 1.43
N ILE A 321 -10.71 23.44 2.68
CA ILE A 321 -11.22 22.73 3.85
C ILE A 321 -11.97 23.77 4.69
N ASP A 322 -13.28 23.60 4.84
CA ASP A 322 -14.15 24.47 5.63
C ASP A 322 -14.70 23.73 6.86
N GLY A 323 -14.24 24.15 8.03
CA GLY A 323 -14.69 23.61 9.31
C GLY A 323 -15.69 24.54 10.02
N GLN A 324 -16.91 24.06 10.26
CA GLN A 324 -17.91 24.79 11.05
C GLN A 324 -18.00 24.23 12.47
N GLY A 325 -18.03 25.11 13.48
CA GLY A 325 -18.12 24.67 14.89
C GLY A 325 -16.81 24.06 15.42
N THR A 326 -16.88 22.98 16.20
CA THR A 326 -15.74 22.31 16.85
C THR A 326 -15.39 21.01 16.12
N THR A 327 -15.00 21.15 14.85
CA THR A 327 -14.65 20.02 13.99
C THR A 327 -13.18 19.68 14.13
N ALA A 328 -12.83 18.42 13.94
CA ALA A 328 -11.44 18.01 14.05
C ALA A 328 -11.03 16.99 12.99
N ILE A 329 -9.80 17.13 12.52
CA ILE A 329 -9.09 16.13 11.73
C ILE A 329 -8.05 15.49 12.65
N VAL A 330 -8.04 14.17 12.78
CA VAL A 330 -7.04 13.42 13.54
C VAL A 330 -6.28 12.50 12.60
N GLY A 331 -5.03 12.83 12.31
CA GLY A 331 -4.21 12.16 11.30
C GLY A 331 -3.28 13.18 10.65
N ALA A 332 -3.39 13.46 9.36
CA ALA A 332 -2.61 14.53 8.75
C ALA A 332 -3.35 15.19 7.58
N VAL A 333 -3.02 16.46 7.33
CA VAL A 333 -3.44 17.19 6.14
C VAL A 333 -2.20 17.57 5.35
N VAL A 334 -2.10 17.13 4.10
CA VAL A 334 -0.95 17.40 3.24
C VAL A 334 -1.42 17.84 1.86
N GLY A 335 -0.88 18.92 1.31
CA GLY A 335 -1.28 19.30 -0.04
C GLY A 335 -0.59 20.52 -0.61
N LYS A 336 -1.08 20.97 -1.77
CA LYS A 336 -0.56 22.12 -2.52
C LYS A 336 -1.61 23.21 -2.63
N SER A 337 -1.21 24.45 -2.32
CA SER A 337 -2.03 25.66 -2.48
C SER A 337 -3.42 25.52 -1.89
N MET A 338 -3.48 24.99 -0.67
CA MET A 338 -4.73 24.71 0.02
C MET A 338 -5.19 25.91 0.85
N GLU A 339 -6.50 26.03 0.98
CA GLU A 339 -7.12 26.95 1.93
C GLU A 339 -7.75 26.16 3.08
N TYR A 340 -7.37 26.48 4.31
CA TYR A 340 -7.99 25.96 5.52
C TYR A 340 -8.70 27.11 6.23
N THR A 341 -10.02 27.09 6.18
CA THR A 341 -10.87 28.13 6.77
C THR A 341 -11.98 27.51 7.62
N GLY A 342 -12.70 28.33 8.38
CA GLY A 342 -13.80 27.83 9.17
C GLY A 342 -14.44 28.86 10.09
N SER A 343 -15.78 28.90 10.09
CA SER A 343 -16.55 29.64 11.09
C SER A 343 -16.68 28.77 12.36
N GLY A 344 -15.64 28.76 13.20
CA GLY A 344 -15.62 27.92 14.40
C GLY A 344 -14.26 27.83 15.05
N THR A 345 -13.97 26.65 15.59
CA THR A 345 -12.68 26.23 16.14
C THR A 345 -12.28 24.90 15.51
N PRO A 346 -12.05 24.88 14.18
CA PRO A 346 -11.61 23.67 13.52
C PRO A 346 -10.17 23.36 13.96
N SER A 347 -9.89 22.09 14.24
CA SER A 347 -8.59 21.63 14.74
C SER A 347 -8.02 20.52 13.87
N VAL A 348 -6.69 20.42 13.84
CA VAL A 348 -5.96 19.33 13.19
C VAL A 348 -5.00 18.75 14.21
N TYR A 349 -5.11 17.46 14.50
CA TYR A 349 -4.26 16.74 15.44
C TYR A 349 -3.48 15.68 14.69
N TYR A 350 -2.15 15.67 14.82
CA TYR A 350 -1.34 14.63 14.22
C TYR A 350 -1.62 13.27 14.86
N SER A 351 -1.73 12.21 14.05
CA SER A 351 -1.89 10.85 14.57
C SER A 351 -1.29 9.82 13.63
N SER A 352 -0.14 9.25 14.00
CA SER A 352 0.48 8.13 13.29
C SER A 352 -0.45 6.91 13.26
N MET A 353 -1.13 6.63 14.38
CA MET A 353 -2.09 5.53 14.50
C MET A 353 -3.29 5.69 13.55
N ALA A 354 -3.79 6.92 13.35
CA ALA A 354 -4.87 7.17 12.40
C ALA A 354 -4.40 6.97 10.96
N LEU A 355 -3.18 7.40 10.64
CA LEU A 355 -2.57 7.16 9.33
C LEU A 355 -2.38 5.66 9.07
N ASP A 356 -1.80 4.90 10.00
CA ASP A 356 -1.61 3.46 9.84
C ASP A 356 -2.93 2.72 9.68
N LYS A 357 -3.92 3.08 10.50
CA LYS A 357 -5.23 2.41 10.53
C LYS A 357 -6.10 2.74 9.32
N PHE A 358 -6.16 4.00 8.91
CA PHE A 358 -7.12 4.47 7.90
C PHE A 358 -6.50 4.79 6.55
N ALA A 359 -5.20 5.11 6.52
CA ALA A 359 -4.46 5.35 5.28
C ALA A 359 -3.63 4.13 4.84
N GLY A 360 -3.01 3.41 5.78
CA GLY A 360 -2.18 2.24 5.48
C GLY A 360 -2.99 1.02 5.03
N GLY A 361 -4.11 0.71 5.69
CA GLY A 361 -4.84 -0.57 5.52
C GLY A 361 -5.54 -0.82 4.17
N SER A 362 -5.72 0.19 3.31
CA SER A 362 -6.63 0.09 2.15
C SER A 362 -6.05 0.60 0.84
N ILE A 363 -4.95 1.35 0.87
CA ILE A 363 -4.39 2.02 -0.31
C ILE A 363 -2.99 1.48 -0.57
N GLY A 364 -2.76 1.01 -1.79
CA GLY A 364 -1.43 0.96 -2.39
C GLY A 364 -0.39 0.09 -1.69
N ASP A 365 -0.77 -0.81 -0.77
CA ASP A 365 0.14 -1.82 -0.24
C ASP A 365 0.77 -2.56 -1.42
N SER A 366 2.02 -2.23 -1.70
CA SER A 366 2.77 -2.91 -2.74
C SER A 366 3.33 -4.18 -2.11
N VAL A 367 3.12 -5.28 -2.79
CA VAL A 367 3.60 -6.56 -2.32
C VAL A 367 4.99 -6.75 -2.91
N SER A 368 6.00 -6.88 -2.07
CA SER A 368 7.36 -7.24 -2.52
C SER A 368 7.71 -8.65 -2.10
N ILE A 369 8.42 -9.37 -2.96
CA ILE A 369 8.93 -10.70 -2.64
C ILE A 369 10.29 -10.51 -1.98
N SER A 370 10.39 -10.82 -0.69
CA SER A 370 11.63 -10.71 0.07
C SER A 370 12.44 -12.01 0.07
N MET A 371 11.77 -13.14 -0.16
CA MET A 371 12.39 -14.44 -0.28
C MET A 371 11.69 -15.28 -1.35
N TRP A 372 12.49 -15.94 -2.18
CA TRP A 372 12.06 -16.93 -3.17
C TRP A 372 13.03 -18.10 -3.16
N GLN A 373 12.69 -19.15 -2.43
CA GLN A 373 13.56 -20.31 -2.26
C GLN A 373 12.92 -21.57 -2.87
N ASN A 374 13.67 -22.24 -3.74
CA ASN A 374 13.31 -23.57 -4.25
C ASN A 374 13.91 -24.63 -3.31
N ASP A 375 13.07 -25.54 -2.83
CA ASP A 375 13.45 -26.69 -1.99
C ASP A 375 13.75 -27.96 -2.80
#